data_AF-S1RN58-F1
#
_entry.id   AF-S1RN58-F1
#
_cell.length_a   1.000
_cell.length_b   1.000
_cell.length_c   1.000
_cell.angle_alpha   90.00
_cell.angle_beta   90.00
_cell.angle_gamma   90.00
#
_symmetry.space_group_name_H-M   'P 1'
#
loop_
_entity.id
_entity.type
_entity.pdbx_description
1 polymer ?
#
loop_
_entity_poly.entity_id
_entity_poly.type
_entity_poly.pdbx_seq_one_letter_code
_entity_poly.pdbx_strand_id
1 'polypeptide(L)'
;MSEVMEKITVDYEAPQERIQYESERLVSQIKEQLVGQDVAYLHRLAPEIIEKSIPELQQAIQAGKFSYEDLTAFYLFRMLETDILVGGMNAISEIHPQAIEQARKCDEQKATIDYNKYPLFGIPITFKENILKRKMLPCCKLAMLLNKRRS
;
A
#
# COMPACT_ATOMS: atom_id res chain seq x y z
N MET A 1 -3.49 -65.78 -6.73
CA MET A 1 -4.14 -64.64 -7.42
C MET A 1 -4.34 -63.46 -6.46
N SER A 2 -3.28 -62.95 -5.85
CA SER A 2 -3.32 -61.65 -5.17
C SER A 2 -1.94 -61.37 -4.59
N GLU A 3 -1.07 -60.76 -5.38
CA GLU A 3 0.13 -60.17 -4.82
C GLU A 3 0.46 -58.88 -5.59
N VAL A 4 0.64 -57.83 -4.80
CA VAL A 4 1.30 -56.55 -5.13
C VAL A 4 0.51 -55.57 -6.02
N MET A 5 -0.43 -54.87 -5.39
CA MET A 5 -0.68 -53.45 -5.70
C MET A 5 -0.65 -52.66 -4.39
N GLU A 6 0.53 -52.58 -3.79
CA GLU A 6 0.79 -51.66 -2.70
C GLU A 6 1.50 -50.41 -3.24
N LYS A 7 0.74 -49.31 -3.21
CA LYS A 7 1.16 -47.91 -3.04
C LYS A 7 2.14 -47.33 -4.06
N ILE A 8 1.57 -46.56 -4.98
CA ILE A 8 2.23 -45.37 -5.52
C ILE A 8 1.31 -44.18 -5.20
N THR A 9 1.26 -43.77 -3.93
CA THR A 9 0.98 -42.37 -3.60
C THR A 9 2.33 -41.70 -3.50
N VAL A 10 2.80 -41.15 -4.62
CA VAL A 10 3.91 -40.21 -4.56
C VAL A 10 3.31 -38.94 -4.00
N ASP A 11 3.42 -38.75 -2.70
CA ASP A 11 3.11 -37.51 -2.03
C ASP A 11 4.19 -36.51 -2.46
N TYR A 12 4.04 -35.97 -3.68
CA TYR A 12 4.88 -34.91 -4.21
C TYR A 12 4.49 -33.62 -3.49
N GLU A 13 4.99 -33.46 -2.27
CA GLU A 13 4.90 -32.21 -1.53
C GLU A 13 6.03 -31.32 -2.06
N ALA A 14 5.70 -30.47 -3.03
CA ALA A 14 6.66 -29.52 -3.57
C ALA A 14 7.22 -28.70 -2.39
N PRO A 15 8.55 -28.67 -2.17
CA PRO A 15 9.11 -27.78 -1.18
C PRO A 15 8.72 -26.36 -1.57
N GLN A 16 7.85 -25.73 -0.80
CA GLN A 16 7.54 -24.31 -0.95
C GLN A 16 8.74 -23.52 -0.44
N GLU A 17 9.81 -23.45 -1.23
CA GLU A 17 10.83 -22.45 -1.02
C GLU A 17 10.17 -21.08 -1.19
N ARG A 18 10.22 -20.26 -0.12
CA ARG A 18 9.75 -18.88 -0.20
C ARG A 18 10.74 -18.10 -1.04
N ILE A 19 10.42 -17.93 -2.32
CA ILE A 19 11.28 -17.18 -3.22
C ILE A 19 10.95 -15.69 -3.10
N GLN A 20 11.90 -14.94 -2.54
CA GLN A 20 11.80 -13.51 -2.34
C GLN A 20 12.62 -12.79 -3.42
N TYR A 21 11.93 -12.20 -4.40
CA TYR A 21 12.54 -11.50 -5.53
C TYR A 21 12.53 -9.97 -5.30
N GLU A 22 13.59 -9.28 -5.71
CA GLU A 22 13.71 -7.80 -5.80
C GLU A 22 13.45 -6.98 -4.51
N SER A 23 13.41 -7.61 -3.35
CA SER A 23 13.06 -6.93 -2.10
C SER A 23 14.00 -5.81 -1.70
N GLU A 24 15.29 -5.91 -2.03
CA GLU A 24 16.28 -4.85 -1.72
C GLU A 24 15.96 -3.52 -2.42
N ARG A 25 15.43 -3.58 -3.65
CA ARG A 25 15.03 -2.39 -4.42
C ARG A 25 13.82 -1.70 -3.80
N LEU A 26 12.83 -2.47 -3.36
CA LEU A 26 11.65 -1.91 -2.69
C LEU A 26 12.03 -1.35 -1.31
N VAL A 27 12.88 -2.06 -0.56
CA VAL A 27 13.37 -1.58 0.74
C VAL A 27 14.10 -0.25 0.60
N SER A 28 14.99 -0.11 -0.38
CA SER A 28 15.72 1.13 -0.63
C SER A 28 14.77 2.27 -0.99
N GLN A 29 13.85 2.06 -1.92
CA GLN A 29 12.85 3.07 -2.31
C GLN A 29 11.96 3.54 -1.16
N ILE A 30 11.54 2.62 -0.28
CA ILE A 30 10.74 3.00 0.89
C ILE A 30 11.60 3.75 1.90
N LYS A 31 12.81 3.25 2.20
CA LYS A 31 13.72 3.89 3.15
C LYS A 31 14.08 5.31 2.72
N GLU A 32 14.34 5.54 1.43
CA GLU A 32 14.59 6.88 0.87
C GLU A 32 13.42 7.84 1.09
N GLN A 33 12.18 7.35 0.95
CA GLN A 33 10.98 8.16 1.15
C GLN A 33 10.63 8.40 2.62
N LEU A 34 11.03 7.49 3.51
CA LEU A 34 10.83 7.60 4.96
C LEU A 34 11.95 8.36 5.68
N VAL A 35 12.97 8.87 4.97
CA VAL A 35 14.04 9.67 5.59
C VAL A 35 13.43 10.89 6.29
N GLY A 36 13.62 10.97 7.61
CA GLY A 36 13.12 12.07 8.44
C GLY A 36 11.75 11.82 9.10
N GLN A 37 11.12 10.67 8.88
CA GLN A 37 9.89 10.28 9.58
C GLN A 37 10.20 9.69 10.96
N ASP A 38 9.43 10.10 11.97
CA ASP A 38 9.54 9.51 13.32
C ASP A 38 8.74 8.20 13.40
N VAL A 39 9.45 7.08 13.48
CA VAL A 39 8.86 5.75 13.59
C VAL A 39 7.98 5.62 14.84
N ALA A 40 8.36 6.25 15.96
CA ALA A 40 7.55 6.23 17.18
C ALA A 40 6.23 6.99 17.02
N TYR A 41 6.21 8.04 16.20
CA TYR A 41 4.98 8.74 15.81
C TYR A 41 4.08 7.85 14.94
N LEU A 42 4.63 7.16 13.94
CA LEU A 42 3.86 6.24 13.10
C LEU A 42 3.20 5.11 13.91
N HIS A 43 3.90 4.54 14.91
CA HIS A 43 3.31 3.53 15.79
C HIS A 43 2.14 4.10 16.64
N ARG A 44 2.23 5.36 17.07
CA ARG A 44 1.14 6.01 17.82
C ARG A 44 -0.09 6.29 16.96
N LEU A 45 0.08 6.45 15.65
CA LEU A 45 -1.01 6.64 14.70
C LEU A 45 -1.75 5.34 14.36
N ALA A 46 -1.15 4.18 14.62
CA ALA A 46 -1.76 2.87 14.32
C ALA A 46 -3.23 2.72 14.76
N PRO A 47 -3.64 3.01 16.01
CA PRO A 47 -5.05 2.89 16.43
C PRO A 47 -6.01 3.88 15.74
N GLU A 48 -5.48 5.00 15.24
CA GLU A 48 -6.28 6.01 14.53
C GLU A 48 -6.43 5.69 13.03
N ILE A 49 -5.60 4.80 12.48
CA ILE A 49 -5.60 4.45 11.04
C ILE A 49 -6.13 3.03 10.80
N ILE A 50 -5.73 2.06 11.62
CA ILE A 50 -6.11 0.66 11.46
C ILE A 50 -7.61 0.49 11.78
N GLU A 51 -8.29 -0.36 10.98
CA GLU A 51 -9.73 -0.66 11.14
C GLU A 51 -10.67 0.53 10.96
N LYS A 52 -10.18 1.66 10.45
CA LYS A 52 -11.02 2.80 10.08
C LYS A 52 -11.51 2.69 8.64
N SER A 53 -12.76 3.10 8.44
CA SER A 53 -13.35 3.28 7.12
C SER A 53 -12.78 4.52 6.42
N ILE A 54 -12.86 4.56 5.08
CA ILE A 54 -12.38 5.70 4.29
C ILE A 54 -13.00 7.04 4.73
N PRO A 55 -14.33 7.14 5.01
CA PRO A 55 -14.92 8.37 5.50
C PRO A 55 -14.36 8.81 6.86
N GLU A 56 -14.09 7.87 7.78
CA GLU A 56 -13.51 8.18 9.09
C GLU A 56 -12.07 8.70 8.95
N LEU A 57 -11.27 8.11 8.06
CA LEU A 57 -9.92 8.59 7.75
C LEU A 57 -9.95 10.02 7.19
N GLN A 58 -10.86 10.30 6.25
CA GLN A 58 -11.03 11.65 5.70
C GLN A 58 -11.43 12.66 6.78
N GLN A 59 -12.34 12.29 7.68
CA GLN A 59 -12.74 13.13 8.80
C GLN A 59 -11.59 13.37 9.78
N ALA A 60 -10.79 12.36 10.09
CA ALA A 60 -9.62 12.49 10.96
C ALA A 60 -8.57 13.46 10.39
N ILE A 61 -8.36 13.41 9.07
CA ILE A 61 -7.45 14.32 8.36
C ILE A 61 -8.00 15.75 8.33
N GLN A 62 -9.30 15.91 8.08
CA GLN A 62 -9.96 17.22 8.14
C GLN A 62 -9.94 17.82 9.55
N ALA A 63 -10.06 16.98 10.58
CA ALA A 63 -9.91 17.38 11.98
C ALA A 63 -8.46 17.68 12.39
N GLY A 64 -7.49 17.46 11.49
CA GLY A 64 -6.07 17.73 11.74
C GLY A 64 -5.39 16.73 12.67
N LYS A 65 -5.94 15.51 12.84
CA LYS A 65 -5.32 14.46 13.66
C LYS A 65 -4.01 13.96 13.04
N PHE A 66 -3.96 13.86 11.72
CA PHE A 66 -2.79 13.47 10.93
C PHE A 66 -2.94 13.98 9.48
N SER A 67 -1.86 13.98 8.71
CA SER A 67 -1.81 14.42 7.31
C SER A 67 -1.87 13.25 6.31
N TYR A 68 -2.09 13.53 5.01
CA TYR A 68 -1.95 12.50 3.97
C TYR A 68 -0.53 11.98 3.86
N GLU A 69 0.47 12.85 4.10
CA GLU A 69 1.87 12.43 4.26
C GLU A 69 2.02 11.38 5.36
N ASP A 70 1.49 11.63 6.56
CA ASP A 70 1.57 10.69 7.69
C ASP A 70 0.88 9.37 7.37
N LEU A 71 -0.30 9.43 6.75
CA LEU A 71 -1.06 8.26 6.35
C LEU A 71 -0.27 7.39 5.36
N THR A 72 0.37 8.03 4.38
CA THR A 72 1.17 7.35 3.36
C THR A 72 2.45 6.78 3.97
N ALA A 73 3.14 7.53 4.83
CA ALA A 73 4.32 7.07 5.55
C ALA A 73 4.01 5.87 6.44
N PHE A 74 2.86 5.89 7.13
CA PHE A 74 2.39 4.77 7.94
C PHE A 74 2.22 3.49 7.13
N TYR A 75 1.54 3.55 5.97
CA TYR A 75 1.35 2.36 5.13
C TYR A 75 2.66 1.87 4.50
N LEU A 76 3.55 2.76 4.08
CA LEU A 76 4.87 2.40 3.57
C LEU A 76 5.72 1.70 4.64
N PHE A 77 5.71 2.22 5.87
CA PHE A 77 6.39 1.59 6.99
C PHE A 77 5.82 0.21 7.31
N ARG A 78 4.49 0.06 7.30
CA ARG A 78 3.86 -1.25 7.48
C ARG A 78 4.22 -2.25 6.38
N MET A 79 4.32 -1.83 5.12
CA MET A 79 4.76 -2.71 4.04
C MET A 79 6.17 -3.27 4.30
N LEU A 80 7.09 -2.43 4.80
CA LEU A 80 8.42 -2.90 5.22
C LEU A 80 8.31 -3.97 6.31
N GLU A 81 7.54 -3.71 7.37
CA GLU A 81 7.45 -4.63 8.52
C GLU A 81 6.73 -5.95 8.20
N THR A 82 5.65 -5.92 7.41
CA THR A 82 4.77 -7.08 7.23
C THR A 82 4.95 -7.82 5.89
N ASP A 83 5.34 -7.12 4.82
CA ASP A 83 5.35 -7.70 3.48
C ASP A 83 6.77 -8.06 3.00
N ILE A 84 7.76 -7.26 3.39
CA ILE A 84 9.11 -7.31 2.80
C ILE A 84 10.16 -7.96 3.72
N LEU A 85 9.95 -8.00 5.04
CA LEU A 85 10.83 -8.73 5.95
C LEU A 85 10.69 -10.26 5.79
N VAL A 86 11.69 -11.00 6.28
CA VAL A 86 11.80 -12.46 6.14
C VAL A 86 10.52 -13.14 6.65
N GLY A 87 9.79 -13.80 5.74
CA GLY A 87 8.51 -14.46 6.02
C GLY A 87 7.27 -13.64 5.67
N GLY A 88 7.43 -12.45 5.08
CA GLY A 88 6.35 -11.59 4.58
C GLY A 88 5.59 -12.18 3.37
N MET A 89 4.49 -11.51 3.01
CA MET A 89 3.54 -11.99 2.00
C MET A 89 3.98 -11.74 0.55
N ASN A 90 5.04 -10.94 0.33
CA ASN A 90 5.52 -10.56 -1.01
C ASN A 90 4.39 -10.13 -1.96
N ALA A 91 3.45 -9.35 -1.44
CA ALA A 91 2.23 -8.95 -2.13
C ALA A 91 2.43 -7.71 -3.02
N ILE A 92 3.47 -6.92 -2.77
CA ILE A 92 3.76 -5.68 -3.49
C ILE A 92 4.91 -5.88 -4.47
N SER A 93 4.64 -5.70 -5.76
CA SER A 93 5.67 -5.78 -6.82
C SER A 93 6.37 -4.44 -7.09
N GLU A 94 5.65 -3.32 -6.99
CA GLU A 94 6.19 -1.98 -7.27
C GLU A 94 5.63 -0.92 -6.32
N ILE A 95 6.45 0.07 -6.00
CA ILE A 95 6.07 1.24 -5.19
C ILE A 95 6.38 2.51 -5.97
N HIS A 96 5.49 3.49 -5.87
CA HIS A 96 5.72 4.78 -6.50
C HIS A 96 6.89 5.50 -5.79
N PRO A 97 7.94 5.93 -6.51
CA PRO A 97 9.15 6.53 -5.89
C PRO A 97 8.89 7.90 -5.26
N GLN A 98 7.80 8.57 -5.65
CA GLN A 98 7.38 9.89 -5.12
C GLN A 98 6.04 9.82 -4.37
N ALA A 99 5.73 8.71 -3.70
CA ALA A 99 4.45 8.54 -2.99
C ALA A 99 4.26 9.62 -1.91
N ILE A 100 5.29 9.88 -1.09
CA ILE A 100 5.26 10.92 -0.05
C ILE A 100 5.13 12.33 -0.65
N GLU A 101 5.84 12.62 -1.74
CA GLU A 101 5.76 13.93 -2.39
C GLU A 101 4.35 14.19 -2.95
N GLN A 102 3.69 13.16 -3.48
CA GLN A 102 2.31 13.27 -3.93
C GLN A 102 1.35 13.47 -2.77
N ALA A 103 1.56 12.77 -1.66
CA ALA A 103 0.77 12.95 -0.45
C ALA A 103 0.86 14.40 0.08
N ARG A 104 2.07 14.99 0.10
CA ARG A 104 2.26 16.42 0.43
C ARG A 104 1.49 17.37 -0.49
N LYS A 105 1.52 17.12 -1.81
CA LYS A 105 0.73 17.91 -2.77
C LYS A 105 -0.78 17.79 -2.52
N CYS A 106 -1.23 16.61 -2.12
CA CYS A 106 -2.61 16.38 -1.72
C CYS A 106 -2.94 17.15 -0.42
N ASP A 107 -2.04 17.20 0.57
CA ASP A 107 -2.19 18.00 1.80
C ASP A 107 -2.29 19.50 1.52
N GLU A 108 -1.52 20.03 0.57
CA GLU A 108 -1.61 21.44 0.15
C GLU A 108 -2.97 21.75 -0.51
N GLN A 109 -3.50 20.80 -1.28
CA GLN A 109 -4.76 20.97 -2.02
C GLN A 109 -6.00 20.71 -1.16
N LYS A 110 -5.84 20.19 0.06
CA LYS A 110 -6.95 19.70 0.92
C LYS A 110 -8.06 20.73 1.17
N ALA A 111 -7.72 22.02 1.19
CA ALA A 111 -8.68 23.10 1.43
C ALA A 111 -9.57 23.41 0.21
N THR A 112 -9.17 22.97 -0.98
CA THR A 112 -9.84 23.28 -2.25
C THR A 112 -10.70 22.13 -2.79
N ILE A 113 -10.65 20.97 -2.14
CA ILE A 113 -11.26 19.73 -2.63
C ILE A 113 -12.65 19.54 -2.03
N ASP A 114 -13.60 19.21 -2.90
CA ASP A 114 -14.91 18.70 -2.49
C ASP A 114 -14.84 17.19 -2.22
N TYR A 115 -14.75 16.82 -0.94
CA TYR A 115 -14.67 15.43 -0.50
C TYR A 115 -15.93 14.61 -0.79
N ASN A 116 -17.10 15.25 -0.94
CA ASN A 116 -18.32 14.54 -1.36
C ASN A 116 -18.20 14.05 -2.80
N LYS A 117 -17.55 14.86 -3.64
CA LYS A 117 -17.28 14.52 -5.04
C LYS A 117 -16.05 13.63 -5.20
N TYR A 118 -15.06 13.73 -4.31
CA TYR A 118 -13.80 13.00 -4.38
C TYR A 118 -13.46 12.31 -3.04
N PRO A 119 -14.21 11.27 -2.62
CA PRO A 119 -14.01 10.61 -1.32
C PRO A 119 -12.67 9.86 -1.20
N LEU A 120 -12.05 9.54 -2.33
CA LEU A 120 -10.74 8.86 -2.40
C LEU A 120 -9.56 9.82 -2.57
N PHE A 121 -9.78 11.14 -2.46
CA PHE A 121 -8.71 12.11 -2.60
C PHE A 121 -7.66 11.93 -1.50
N GLY A 122 -6.38 11.85 -1.87
CA GLY A 122 -5.25 11.70 -0.94
C GLY A 122 -5.11 10.34 -0.26
N ILE A 123 -6.10 9.44 -0.38
CA ILE A 123 -6.02 8.10 0.20
C ILE A 123 -5.02 7.25 -0.61
N PRO A 124 -4.04 6.61 0.04
CA PRO A 124 -3.13 5.69 -0.64
C PRO A 124 -3.88 4.41 -1.06
N ILE A 125 -3.72 4.01 -2.32
CA ILE A 125 -4.40 2.85 -2.91
C ILE A 125 -3.38 1.97 -3.62
N THR A 126 -3.47 0.66 -3.44
CA THR A 126 -2.69 -0.34 -4.17
C THR A 126 -3.49 -0.88 -5.36
N PHE A 127 -2.79 -1.23 -6.44
CA PHE A 127 -3.41 -1.77 -7.66
C PHE A 127 -2.77 -3.08 -8.04
N LYS A 128 -3.55 -3.98 -8.66
CA LYS A 128 -3.01 -5.17 -9.29
C LYS A 128 -2.21 -4.79 -10.54
N GLU A 129 -1.04 -5.40 -10.71
CA GLU A 129 -0.14 -5.17 -11.85
C GLU A 129 -0.83 -5.27 -13.22
N ASN A 130 -1.78 -6.20 -13.37
CA ASN A 130 -2.54 -6.39 -14.62
C ASN A 130 -3.47 -5.22 -14.98
N ILE A 131 -3.78 -4.33 -14.04
CA ILE A 131 -4.67 -3.17 -14.25
C ILE A 131 -3.85 -1.95 -14.73
N LEU A 132 -2.55 -1.90 -14.42
CA LEU A 132 -1.66 -0.78 -14.74
C LEU A 132 -1.06 -0.91 -16.16
N LYS A 133 -1.84 -0.55 -17.19
CA LYS A 133 -1.28 -0.32 -18.53
C LYS A 133 -0.60 1.06 -18.60
N ARG A 134 0.74 1.03 -18.57
CA ARG A 134 1.69 1.95 -19.25
C ARG A 134 2.17 3.25 -18.56
N LYS A 135 1.59 3.77 -17.48
CA LYS A 135 2.19 4.89 -16.69
C LYS A 135 1.72 4.86 -15.24
N MET A 136 2.65 4.90 -14.27
CA MET A 136 2.36 5.17 -12.86
C MET A 136 1.62 6.51 -12.75
N LEU A 137 0.35 6.48 -12.38
CA LEU A 137 -0.47 7.67 -12.19
C LEU A 137 -0.36 8.16 -10.74
N PRO A 138 -0.18 9.47 -10.50
CA PRO A 138 -0.20 10.01 -9.14
C PRO A 138 -1.52 9.71 -8.41
N CYS A 139 -1.46 9.40 -7.11
CA CYS A 139 -2.64 9.10 -6.29
C CYS A 139 -3.68 10.23 -6.35
N CYS A 140 -3.24 11.50 -6.28
CA CYS A 140 -4.09 12.68 -6.37
C CYS A 140 -4.82 12.78 -7.73
N LYS A 141 -4.18 12.36 -8.83
CA LYS A 141 -4.72 12.49 -10.19
C LYS A 141 -5.67 11.36 -10.54
N LEU A 142 -5.46 10.18 -9.95
CA LEU A 142 -6.29 9.00 -10.20
C LEU A 142 -7.72 9.17 -9.65
N ALA A 143 -7.87 9.73 -8.45
CA ALA A 143 -9.18 10.05 -7.88
C ALA A 143 -10.00 10.98 -8.80
N MET A 144 -9.35 12.00 -9.38
CA MET A 144 -9.99 12.92 -10.32
C MET A 144 -10.34 12.26 -11.67
N LEU A 145 -9.49 11.37 -12.17
CA LEU A 145 -9.68 10.65 -13.44
C LEU A 145 -10.82 9.61 -13.37
N LEU A 146 -10.95 8.89 -12.26
CA LEU A 146 -12.01 7.90 -12.07
C LEU A 146 -13.40 8.55 -12.09
N ASN A 147 -13.52 9.78 -11.58
CA ASN A 147 -14.80 10.49 -11.58
C ASN A 147 -15.15 11.11 -12.95
N LYS A 148 -14.16 11.43 -13.80
CA LYS A 148 -14.40 11.96 -15.16
C LYS A 148 -14.96 10.93 -16.14
N ARG A 149 -14.81 9.62 -15.88
CA ARG A 149 -15.34 8.56 -16.77
C ARG A 149 -16.80 8.20 -16.50
N ARG A 150 -17.46 8.84 -15.54
CA ARG A 150 -18.88 8.61 -15.20
C ARG A 150 -19.82 9.74 -15.66
N SER A 151 -19.36 10.59 -16.59
CA SER A 151 -20.13 11.65 -17.23
C SER A 151 -20.36 11.33 -18.70
#